data_AF-A0A1M5KIM2-F1
#
_entry.id   AF-A0A1M5KIM2-F1
#
_cell.length_a   1.000
_cell.length_b   1.000
_cell.length_c   1.000
_cell.angle_alpha   90.00
_cell.angle_beta   90.00
_cell.angle_gamma   90.00
#
_symmetry.space_group_name_H-M   'P 1'
#
loop_
_entity.id
_entity.type
_entity.pdbx_description
1 polymer ?
#
loop_
_entity_poly.entity_id
_entity_poly.type
_entity_poly.pdbx_seq_one_letter_code
_entity_poly.pdbx_strand_id
1 'polypeptide(L)'
;MEYQNVTSKISKPSGINEAIFNLDFDAKDTNGLVLVERIISNKYYVSKYELWQNIEEGWKSIALYIPTKVIKEFLEIFNVILEEEGEELIDTNNIPAEINYSTDDNSFNVLLISRRDDHYRMEFATKDE
;
A
#
# COMPACT_ATOMS: atom_id res chain seq x y z
N MET A 1 12.58 -2.22 -4.85
CA MET A 1 11.54 -1.19 -5.00
C MET A 1 11.82 0.10 -4.20
N GLU A 2 11.63 1.27 -4.83
CA GLU A 2 11.64 2.58 -4.15
C GLU A 2 10.21 3.08 -3.88
N TYR A 3 9.91 3.43 -2.62
CA TYR A 3 8.57 3.79 -2.16
C TYR A 3 7.93 4.91 -3.01
N GLN A 4 8.64 6.03 -3.19
CA GLN A 4 8.11 7.22 -3.87
C GLN A 4 7.79 6.98 -5.36
N ASN A 5 8.57 6.13 -6.04
CA ASN A 5 8.33 5.81 -7.45
C ASN A 5 6.99 5.08 -7.62
N VAL A 6 6.67 4.17 -6.70
CA VAL A 6 5.42 3.42 -6.75
C VAL A 6 4.24 4.26 -6.27
N THR A 7 4.39 5.01 -5.17
CA THR A 7 3.27 5.74 -4.56
C THR A 7 2.83 6.96 -5.36
N SER A 8 3.76 7.65 -6.03
CA SER A 8 3.41 8.73 -6.96
C SER A 8 2.54 8.22 -8.11
N LYS A 9 2.87 7.04 -8.67
CA LYS A 9 2.14 6.41 -9.78
C LYS A 9 0.79 5.81 -9.36
N ILE A 10 0.68 5.18 -8.17
CA ILE A 10 -0.57 4.56 -7.71
C ILE A 10 -1.63 5.57 -7.24
N SER A 11 -1.22 6.81 -6.91
CA SER A 11 -2.13 7.87 -6.45
C SER A 11 -3.30 8.11 -7.42
N LYS A 12 -3.00 8.21 -8.72
CA LYS A 12 -3.98 8.45 -9.77
C LYS A 12 -5.00 7.33 -9.94
N PRO A 13 -4.62 6.05 -10.16
CA PRO A 13 -5.59 4.96 -10.28
C PRO A 13 -6.32 4.66 -8.98
N SER A 14 -5.69 4.83 -7.81
CA SER A 14 -6.38 4.68 -6.52
C SER A 14 -7.39 5.81 -6.24
N GLY A 15 -7.22 6.97 -6.90
CA GLY A 15 -8.03 8.16 -6.67
C GLY A 15 -7.75 8.82 -5.32
N ILE A 16 -6.65 8.46 -4.67
CA ILE A 16 -6.16 9.03 -3.42
C ILE A 16 -5.18 10.15 -3.76
N ASN A 17 -5.26 11.26 -3.02
CA ASN A 17 -4.35 12.39 -3.22
C ASN A 17 -2.91 11.94 -2.93
N GLU A 18 -2.01 12.20 -3.87
CA GLU A 18 -0.58 11.89 -3.78
C GLU A 18 0.04 12.40 -2.47
N ALA A 19 -0.38 13.57 -1.98
CA ALA A 19 0.12 14.14 -0.72
C ALA A 19 -0.10 13.23 0.50
N ILE A 20 -1.11 12.36 0.48
CA ILE A 20 -1.36 11.40 1.57
C ILE A 20 -0.26 10.33 1.61
N PHE A 21 0.29 9.95 0.46
CA PHE A 21 1.39 8.99 0.38
C PHE A 21 2.72 9.56 0.91
N ASN A 22 2.83 10.87 1.15
CA ASN A 22 4.01 11.42 1.83
C ASN A 22 4.07 11.02 3.31
N LEU A 23 2.98 10.49 3.87
CA LEU A 23 2.89 10.04 5.27
C LEU A 23 3.36 11.12 6.28
N ASP A 24 3.13 12.38 5.92
CA ASP A 24 3.45 13.56 6.72
C ASP A 24 2.36 13.82 7.76
N PHE A 25 2.40 13.02 8.83
CA PHE A 25 1.56 13.18 10.00
C PHE A 25 2.38 13.03 11.29
N ASP A 26 1.95 13.73 12.34
CA ASP A 26 2.60 13.75 13.64
C ASP A 26 2.63 12.35 14.27
N ALA A 27 3.76 12.04 14.91
CA ALA A 27 3.89 10.82 15.70
C ALA A 27 2.86 10.81 16.84
N LYS A 28 2.18 9.69 17.04
CA LYS A 28 1.30 9.51 18.19
C LYS A 28 2.14 9.19 19.43
N ASP A 29 1.77 9.76 20.57
CA ASP A 29 2.40 9.52 21.88
C ASP A 29 1.92 8.18 22.48
N THR A 30 2.08 7.10 21.73
CA THR A 30 1.59 5.76 22.10
C THR A 30 2.53 4.71 21.51
N ASN A 31 3.00 3.77 22.34
CA ASN A 31 3.92 2.72 21.90
C ASN A 31 3.23 1.71 20.94
N GLY A 32 4.06 1.08 20.10
CA GLY A 32 3.66 -0.01 19.21
C GLY A 32 3.00 0.46 17.90
N LEU A 33 2.17 -0.42 17.34
CA LEU A 33 1.41 -0.18 16.11
C LEU A 33 0.13 0.62 16.41
N VAL A 34 -0.01 1.76 15.74
CA VAL A 34 -1.09 2.71 15.94
C VAL A 34 -1.82 2.99 14.63
N LEU A 35 -3.15 2.86 14.65
CA LEU A 35 -4.01 3.40 13.60
C LEU A 35 -4.15 4.91 13.80
N VAL A 36 -3.56 5.69 12.90
CA VAL A 36 -3.58 7.16 12.95
C VAL A 36 -4.90 7.70 12.45
N GLU A 37 -5.35 7.20 11.30
CA GLU A 37 -6.57 7.67 10.64
C GLU A 37 -7.20 6.58 9.79
N ARG A 38 -8.54 6.60 9.68
CA ARG A 38 -9.31 5.76 8.76
C ARG A 38 -10.26 6.65 7.96
N ILE A 39 -10.17 6.56 6.63
CA ILE A 39 -11.01 7.33 5.71
C ILE A 39 -11.78 6.38 4.80
N ILE A 40 -13.10 6.51 4.78
CA ILE A 40 -13.96 5.81 3.82
C ILE A 40 -13.85 6.53 2.47
N SER A 41 -13.56 5.75 1.43
CA SER A 41 -13.37 6.24 0.08
C SER A 41 -14.47 5.65 -0.81
N ASN A 42 -15.26 6.50 -1.45
CA ASN A 42 -16.24 6.06 -2.45
C ASN A 42 -15.63 6.08 -3.87
N LYS A 43 -14.33 5.80 -3.98
CA LYS A 43 -13.63 5.69 -5.27
C LYS A 43 -13.85 4.30 -5.85
N TYR A 44 -13.76 4.18 -7.18
CA TYR A 44 -14.08 2.95 -7.90
C TYR A 44 -13.25 1.74 -7.41
N TYR A 45 -11.93 1.91 -7.25
CA TYR A 45 -11.04 0.81 -6.84
C TYR A 45 -10.80 0.70 -5.34
N VAL A 46 -10.89 1.80 -4.59
CA VAL A 46 -10.50 1.85 -3.17
C VAL A 46 -11.69 2.23 -2.31
N SER A 47 -12.13 1.30 -1.46
CA SER A 47 -13.29 1.44 -0.57
C SER A 47 -13.01 2.23 0.71
N LYS A 48 -11.76 2.17 1.18
CA LYS A 48 -11.24 2.95 2.30
C LYS A 48 -9.71 2.92 2.26
N TYR A 49 -9.10 3.80 3.02
CA TYR A 49 -7.69 3.67 3.37
C TYR A 49 -7.47 3.99 4.85
N GLU A 50 -6.35 3.51 5.36
CA GLU A 50 -5.95 3.70 6.75
C GLU A 50 -4.49 4.13 6.80
N LEU A 51 -4.19 5.10 7.66
CA LEU A 51 -2.83 5.53 7.96
C LEU A 51 -2.38 4.85 9.25
N TRP A 52 -1.22 4.22 9.20
CA TRP A 52 -0.65 3.48 10.32
C TRP A 52 0.75 3.99 10.63
N GLN A 53 1.15 3.79 11.87
CA GLN A 53 2.50 4.07 12.34
C GLN A 53 2.92 2.98 13.32
N ASN A 54 4.14 2.49 13.19
CA ASN A 54 4.79 1.68 14.21
C ASN A 54 5.90 2.50 14.86
N ILE A 55 5.66 2.94 16.10
CA ILE A 55 6.59 3.78 16.84
C ILE A 55 7.85 3.00 17.24
N GLU A 56 7.72 1.70 17.53
CA GLU A 56 8.84 0.88 17.99
C GLU A 56 9.78 0.50 16.84
N GLU A 57 9.21 0.25 15.66
CA GLU A 57 9.98 -0.12 14.46
C GLU A 57 10.30 1.08 13.56
N GLY A 58 9.81 2.27 13.89
CA GLY A 58 10.13 3.52 13.20
C GLY A 58 9.63 3.56 11.75
N TRP A 59 8.42 3.10 11.48
CA TRP A 59 7.84 3.17 10.14
C TRP A 59 6.42 3.72 10.13
N LYS A 60 6.02 4.25 8.97
CA LYS A 60 4.68 4.72 8.67
C LYS A 60 4.15 4.01 7.44
N SER A 61 2.84 3.85 7.32
CA SER A 61 2.23 3.24 6.14
C SER A 61 0.86 3.80 5.81
N ILE A 62 0.46 3.59 4.57
CA ILE A 62 -0.92 3.70 4.11
C ILE A 62 -1.39 2.33 3.62
N ALA A 63 -2.52 1.87 4.16
CA ALA A 63 -3.17 0.64 3.74
C ALA A 63 -4.43 0.95 2.93
N LEU A 64 -4.39 0.63 1.64
CA LEU A 64 -5.54 0.72 0.73
C LEU A 64 -6.38 -0.55 0.78
N TYR A 65 -7.70 -0.39 0.77
CA TYR A 65 -8.66 -1.50 0.82
C TYR A 65 -9.39 -1.63 -0.52
N ILE A 66 -8.97 -2.60 -1.32
CA ILE A 66 -9.47 -2.85 -2.67
C ILE A 66 -10.50 -4.00 -2.62
N PRO A 67 -11.77 -3.79 -2.96
CA PRO A 67 -12.77 -4.85 -2.93
C PRO A 67 -12.36 -6.03 -3.81
N THR A 68 -12.60 -7.27 -3.35
CA THR A 68 -12.26 -8.50 -4.11
C THR A 68 -12.91 -8.53 -5.50
N LYS A 69 -14.03 -7.83 -5.70
CA LYS A 69 -14.73 -7.76 -6.99
C LYS A 69 -13.98 -7.00 -8.08
N VAL A 70 -13.11 -6.05 -7.69
CA VAL A 70 -12.38 -5.17 -8.63
C VAL A 70 -10.87 -5.34 -8.56
N ILE A 71 -10.38 -6.29 -7.74
CA ILE A 71 -8.94 -6.48 -7.54
C ILE A 71 -8.19 -6.84 -8.83
N LYS A 72 -8.79 -7.65 -9.72
CA LYS A 72 -8.12 -8.05 -10.97
C LYS A 72 -7.80 -6.84 -11.84
N GLU A 73 -8.80 -5.99 -12.09
CA GLU A 73 -8.65 -4.73 -12.83
C GLU A 73 -7.62 -3.81 -12.17
N PHE A 74 -7.65 -3.72 -10.84
CA PHE A 74 -6.69 -2.90 -10.10
C PHE A 74 -5.25 -3.44 -10.22
N LEU A 75 -5.06 -4.75 -10.13
CA LEU A 75 -3.74 -5.38 -10.27
C LEU A 75 -3.21 -5.35 -11.70
N GLU A 76 -4.06 -5.36 -12.72
CA GLU A 76 -3.64 -5.14 -14.10
C GLU A 76 -3.04 -3.74 -14.29
N ILE A 77 -3.64 -2.72 -13.67
CA ILE A 77 -3.09 -1.37 -13.65
C ILE A 77 -1.80 -1.33 -12.83
N PHE A 78 -1.78 -2.02 -11.69
CA PHE A 78 -0.62 -2.04 -10.80
C PHE A 78 0.58 -2.77 -11.42
N ASN A 79 0.35 -3.82 -12.21
CA ASN A 79 1.40 -4.56 -12.91
C ASN A 79 2.17 -3.66 -13.91
N VAL A 80 1.53 -2.65 -14.51
CA VAL A 80 2.24 -1.65 -15.33
C VAL A 80 3.26 -0.87 -14.49
N ILE A 81 2.89 -0.53 -13.25
CA ILE A 81 3.79 0.16 -12.32
C ILE A 81 4.94 -0.77 -11.91
N LEU A 82 4.65 -2.04 -11.58
CA LEU A 82 5.66 -3.02 -11.23
C LEU A 82 6.64 -3.30 -12.38
N GLU A 83 6.15 -3.40 -13.62
CA GLU A 83 6.98 -3.60 -14.81
C GLU A 83 7.98 -2.44 -15.00
N GLU A 84 7.53 -1.20 -14.81
CA GLU A 84 8.38 -0.01 -14.89
C GLU A 84 9.46 0.02 -13.80
N GLU A 85 9.18 -0.52 -12.61
CA GLU A 85 10.15 -0.65 -11.52
C GLU A 85 11.03 -1.90 -11.65
N GLY A 86 10.83 -2.75 -12.68
CA GLY A 86 11.60 -3.97 -12.88
C GLY A 86 11.25 -5.10 -11.90
N GLU A 87 10.07 -5.06 -11.31
CA GLU A 87 9.60 -5.97 -10.26
C GLU A 87 8.81 -7.16 -10.84
N GLU A 88 8.69 -8.24 -10.06
CA GLU A 88 7.89 -9.41 -10.46
C GLU A 88 6.41 -9.05 -10.59
N LEU A 89 5.79 -9.43 -11.71
CA LEU A 89 4.38 -9.14 -11.97
C LEU A 89 3.46 -10.12 -11.23
N ILE A 90 2.30 -9.62 -10.84
CA ILE A 90 1.30 -10.42 -10.12
C ILE A 90 0.45 -11.19 -11.12
N ASP A 91 0.35 -12.52 -10.97
CA ASP A 91 -0.62 -13.33 -11.71
C ASP A 91 -2.04 -13.02 -11.22
N THR A 92 -2.78 -12.25 -12.01
CA THR A 92 -4.16 -11.83 -11.70
C THR A 92 -5.18 -12.97 -11.78
N ASN A 93 -4.81 -14.12 -12.34
CA ASN A 93 -5.65 -15.32 -12.36
C ASN A 93 -5.43 -16.23 -11.16
N ASN A 94 -4.27 -16.13 -10.51
CA ASN A 94 -3.90 -16.92 -9.35
C ASN A 94 -3.24 -16.06 -8.27
N ILE A 95 -3.97 -15.05 -7.79
CA ILE A 95 -3.48 -14.10 -6.79
C ILE A 95 -3.27 -14.86 -5.46
N PRO A 96 -2.03 -14.93 -4.94
CA PRO A 96 -1.76 -15.60 -3.68
C PRO A 96 -2.38 -14.85 -2.49
N ALA A 97 -2.42 -15.49 -1.32
CA ALA A 97 -2.97 -14.87 -0.11
C ALA A 97 -2.14 -13.68 0.37
N GLU A 98 -0.84 -13.68 0.09
CA GLU A 98 0.09 -12.63 0.46
C GLU A 98 1.13 -12.43 -0.66
N ILE A 99 1.48 -11.18 -0.93
CA ILE A 99 2.52 -10.75 -1.86
C ILE A 99 3.29 -9.64 -1.16
N ASN A 100 4.62 -9.67 -1.21
CA ASN A 100 5.46 -8.61 -0.68
C ASN A 100 6.48 -8.15 -1.72
N TYR A 101 6.81 -6.86 -1.66
CA TYR A 101 7.93 -6.26 -2.36
C TYR A 101 8.76 -5.48 -1.36
N SER A 102 10.07 -5.62 -1.45
CA SER A 102 11.02 -5.06 -0.49
C SER A 102 11.92 -4.01 -1.15
N THR A 103 12.65 -3.28 -0.33
CA THR A 103 13.80 -2.48 -0.78
C THR A 103 14.81 -3.38 -1.50
N ASP A 104 15.64 -2.81 -2.38
CA ASP A 104 16.59 -3.58 -3.22
C ASP A 104 17.61 -4.38 -2.39
N ASP A 105 17.93 -3.89 -1.19
CA ASP A 105 18.80 -4.55 -0.22
C ASP A 105 18.04 -5.58 0.67
N ASN A 106 16.74 -5.76 0.45
CA ASN A 106 15.82 -6.59 1.22
C ASN A 106 15.74 -6.25 2.72
N SER A 107 16.11 -5.04 3.12
CA SER A 107 16.09 -4.62 4.53
C SER A 107 14.69 -4.23 5.02
N PHE A 108 13.75 -3.92 4.13
CA PHE A 108 12.42 -3.45 4.50
C PHE A 108 11.35 -3.81 3.46
N ASN A 109 10.15 -4.17 3.92
CA ASN A 109 9.00 -4.44 3.04
C ASN A 109 8.29 -3.12 2.70
N VAL A 110 8.44 -2.67 1.46
CA VAL A 110 7.84 -1.43 0.94
C VAL A 110 6.36 -1.62 0.64
N LEU A 111 6.00 -2.80 0.12
CA LEU A 111 4.62 -3.13 -0.23
C LEU A 111 4.24 -4.51 0.30
N LEU A 112 3.07 -4.58 0.94
CA LEU A 112 2.44 -5.82 1.35
C LEU A 112 1.01 -5.87 0.84
N ILE A 113 0.68 -6.87 0.03
CA ILE A 113 -0.68 -7.15 -0.44
C ILE A 113 -1.15 -8.40 0.29
N SER A 114 -2.24 -8.28 1.05
CA SER A 114 -2.81 -9.39 1.81
C SER A 114 -4.30 -9.55 1.53
N ARG A 115 -4.73 -10.79 1.28
CA ARG A 115 -6.15 -11.10 1.10
C ARG A 115 -6.86 -11.10 2.44
N ARG A 116 -8.02 -10.44 2.47
CA ARG A 116 -9.02 -10.48 3.55
C ARG A 116 -10.36 -10.93 2.96
N ASP A 117 -11.37 -11.14 3.80
CA ASP A 117 -12.62 -11.80 3.40
C ASP A 117 -13.33 -11.11 2.22
N ASP A 118 -13.45 -9.79 2.26
CA ASP A 118 -14.18 -8.98 1.27
C ASP A 118 -13.29 -7.97 0.50
N HIS A 119 -12.01 -7.89 0.84
CA HIS A 119 -11.05 -6.96 0.24
C HIS A 119 -9.64 -7.54 0.19
N TYR A 120 -8.79 -6.94 -0.63
CA TYR A 120 -7.34 -7.00 -0.50
C TYR A 120 -6.88 -5.74 0.23
N ARG A 121 -6.00 -5.93 1.21
CA ARG A 121 -5.32 -4.86 1.91
C ARG A 121 -3.94 -4.70 1.28
N MET A 122 -3.72 -3.58 0.63
CA MET A 122 -2.48 -3.23 -0.05
C MET A 122 -1.81 -2.09 0.72
N GLU A 123 -0.77 -2.43 1.47
CA GLU A 123 -0.07 -1.55 2.39
C GLU A 123 1.26 -1.10 1.80
N PHE A 124 1.42 0.21 1.67
CA PHE A 124 2.66 0.86 1.30
C PHE A 124 3.28 1.45 2.54
N ALA A 125 4.51 1.05 2.86
CA ALA A 125 5.22 1.49 4.04
C ALA A 125 6.54 2.15 3.67
N THR A 126 6.95 3.11 4.50
CA THR A 126 8.30 3.67 4.51
C THR A 126 8.82 3.68 5.93
N LYS A 127 10.12 3.48 6.10
CA LYS A 127 10.80 3.58 7.38
C LYS A 127 11.38 4.99 7.51
N ASP A 128 11.29 5.58 8.70
CA ASP A 128 12.00 6.82 9.00
C ASP A 128 13.52 6.48 9.02
N GLU A 129 14.32 7.21 8.24
CA GLU A 129 15.79 7.10 8.22
C GLU A 129 16.46 7.74 9.45
#